data_AF-A0A929DY80-F1
#
_entry.id   AF-A0A929DY80-F1
#
_cell.length_a   1.000
_cell.length_b   1.000
_cell.length_c   1.000
_cell.angle_alpha   90.00
_cell.angle_beta   90.00
_cell.angle_gamma   90.00
#
_symmetry.space_group_name_H-M   'P 1'
#
loop_
_entity.id
_entity.type
_entity.pdbx_description
1 polymer ?
#
loop_
_entity_poly.entity_id
_entity_poly.type
_entity_poly.pdbx_seq_one_letter_code
_entity_poly.pdbx_strand_id
1 'polypeptide(L)'
;MRSIISIIALVLFMVQGCSLFVKNDLEEPVARVFENYLYPSDLEKVIPSGTNRQDSMLLAKRYTETWVKDMLMQHRAEESLSEEQMDFQTQIEEYHRSLLIYTYRQNLLQQKMDTLVSEREINSYYEENSKNFVLNQNVIKGTFIKVPLSAPNQDQLRRWSWNNREQDLDQLEKYCLSYAEKYSDFNDTWVDFSSIREQLPRRISNPVRYLNSYRNIEHSDSLFRYLVHISDHLTEGEVAPVEMVSDDITNIILNKRKIKFIKDLEHRVYTDGVSRNQFEIYR
;
A
#
# COMPACT_ATOMS: atom_id res chain seq x y z
N MET A 1 -72.95 -24.15 -40.68
CA MET A 1 -72.82 -22.92 -39.86
C MET A 1 -72.03 -23.11 -38.57
N ARG A 2 -72.13 -24.23 -37.84
CA ARG A 2 -71.32 -24.47 -36.62
C ARG A 2 -69.81 -24.63 -36.85
N SER A 3 -69.38 -25.20 -37.98
CA SER A 3 -67.95 -25.39 -38.32
C SER A 3 -67.22 -24.08 -38.67
N ILE A 4 -67.92 -23.13 -39.32
CA ILE A 4 -67.34 -21.84 -39.73
C ILE A 4 -67.13 -20.92 -38.51
N ILE A 5 -68.02 -20.99 -37.52
CA ILE A 5 -67.90 -20.23 -36.26
C ILE A 5 -66.73 -20.74 -35.40
N SER A 6 -66.45 -22.05 -35.41
CA SER A 6 -65.26 -22.62 -34.74
C SER A 6 -63.94 -22.21 -35.38
N ILE A 7 -63.90 -22.02 -36.71
CA ILE A 7 -62.67 -21.59 -37.41
C ILE A 7 -62.39 -20.10 -37.17
N ILE A 8 -63.44 -19.26 -37.10
CA ILE A 8 -63.29 -17.83 -36.79
C ILE A 8 -62.86 -17.61 -35.34
N ALA A 9 -63.33 -18.44 -34.40
CA ALA A 9 -62.90 -18.39 -32.99
C ALA A 9 -61.45 -18.86 -32.78
N LEU A 10 -60.95 -19.79 -33.60
CA LEU A 10 -59.56 -20.28 -33.53
C LEU A 10 -58.55 -19.27 -34.12
N VAL A 11 -58.95 -18.52 -35.17
CA VAL A 11 -58.12 -17.46 -35.77
C VAL A 11 -58.07 -16.21 -34.88
N LEU A 12 -59.13 -15.90 -34.14
CA LEU A 12 -59.13 -14.77 -33.20
C LEU A 12 -58.24 -15.01 -31.96
N PHE A 13 -57.90 -16.26 -31.65
CA PHE A 13 -57.02 -16.60 -30.52
C PHE A 13 -55.52 -16.60 -30.88
N MET A 14 -55.16 -16.56 -32.17
CA MET A 14 -53.75 -16.50 -32.60
C MET A 14 -53.18 -15.08 -32.72
N VAL A 15 -53.99 -14.02 -32.56
CA VAL A 15 -53.53 -12.62 -32.68
C VAL A 15 -53.23 -11.96 -31.34
N GLN A 16 -53.38 -12.66 -30.21
CA GLN A 16 -52.94 -12.17 -28.88
C GLN A 16 -51.53 -12.61 -28.47
N GLY A 17 -50.75 -13.14 -29.42
CA GLY A 17 -49.42 -13.70 -29.17
C GLY A 17 -48.22 -12.76 -29.37
N CYS A 18 -48.41 -11.46 -29.64
CA CYS A 18 -47.31 -10.51 -29.82
C CYS A 18 -47.63 -9.13 -29.23
N SER A 19 -47.64 -9.03 -27.90
CA SER A 19 -47.32 -7.78 -27.20
C SER A 19 -46.44 -8.00 -25.97
N LEU A 20 -45.72 -9.13 -25.93
CA LEU A 20 -44.55 -9.34 -25.08
C LEU A 20 -43.30 -8.88 -25.81
N PHE A 21 -43.32 -7.64 -26.30
CA PHE A 21 -42.08 -6.86 -26.28
C PHE A 21 -41.80 -6.61 -24.81
N VAL A 22 -40.98 -7.50 -24.24
CA VAL A 22 -40.25 -7.20 -23.01
C VAL A 22 -39.64 -5.82 -23.25
N LYS A 23 -40.15 -4.81 -22.56
CA LYS A 23 -39.38 -3.60 -22.28
C LYS A 23 -38.19 -4.09 -21.47
N ASN A 24 -37.14 -4.52 -22.15
CA ASN A 24 -35.82 -4.39 -21.56
C ASN A 24 -35.71 -2.90 -21.29
N ASP A 25 -35.52 -2.54 -20.02
CA ASP A 25 -35.12 -1.20 -19.63
C ASP A 25 -33.81 -0.89 -20.36
N LEU A 26 -33.92 -0.40 -21.60
CA LEU A 26 -32.82 0.17 -22.33
C LEU A 26 -32.54 1.48 -21.59
N GLU A 27 -31.50 1.45 -20.75
CA GLU A 27 -31.03 2.64 -20.05
C GLU A 27 -30.93 3.80 -21.03
N GLU A 28 -31.46 4.97 -20.65
CA GLU A 28 -31.32 6.16 -21.50
C GLU A 28 -29.84 6.53 -21.60
N PRO A 29 -29.28 6.67 -22.82
CA PRO A 29 -27.87 6.96 -22.99
C PRO A 29 -27.54 8.36 -22.46
N VAL A 30 -26.44 8.46 -21.74
CA VAL A 30 -25.92 9.73 -21.17
C VAL A 30 -25.24 10.58 -22.24
N ALA A 31 -24.57 9.93 -23.19
CA ALA A 31 -23.94 10.58 -24.34
C ALA A 31 -23.89 9.63 -25.54
N ARG A 32 -23.74 10.21 -26.74
CA ARG A 32 -23.55 9.48 -27.99
C ARG A 32 -22.51 10.17 -28.85
N VAL A 33 -21.58 9.39 -29.41
CA VAL A 33 -20.60 9.83 -30.41
C VAL A 33 -20.61 8.82 -31.55
N PHE A 34 -21.12 9.25 -32.72
CA PHE A 34 -21.42 8.38 -33.87
C PHE A 34 -22.31 7.19 -33.46
N GLU A 35 -21.85 5.96 -33.71
CA GLU A 35 -22.54 4.70 -33.37
C GLU A 35 -22.26 4.21 -31.94
N ASN A 36 -21.45 4.94 -31.17
CA ASN A 36 -21.09 4.58 -29.80
C ASN A 36 -21.95 5.33 -28.79
N TYR A 37 -22.44 4.62 -27.78
CA TYR A 37 -23.34 5.12 -26.74
C TYR A 37 -22.70 4.91 -25.37
N LEU A 38 -22.80 5.92 -24.52
CA LEU A 38 -22.38 5.85 -23.11
C LEU A 38 -23.62 5.71 -22.23
N TYR A 39 -23.66 4.69 -21.38
CA TYR A 39 -24.81 4.40 -20.54
C TYR A 39 -24.56 4.72 -19.06
N PRO A 40 -25.62 4.93 -18.25
CA PRO A 40 -25.51 5.08 -16.80
C PRO A 40 -24.70 3.96 -16.13
N SER A 41 -24.90 2.71 -16.54
CA SER A 41 -24.13 1.55 -16.04
C SER A 41 -22.62 1.62 -16.28
N ASP A 42 -22.15 2.37 -17.27
CA ASP A 42 -20.72 2.61 -17.49
C ASP A 42 -20.15 3.65 -16.51
N LEU A 43 -20.97 4.61 -16.08
CA LEU A 43 -20.60 5.57 -15.06
C LEU A 43 -20.50 4.92 -13.67
N GLU A 44 -21.38 3.97 -13.37
CA GLU A 44 -21.39 3.25 -12.09
C GLU A 44 -20.10 2.45 -11.86
N LYS A 45 -19.46 1.94 -12.91
CA LYS A 45 -18.18 1.22 -12.82
C LYS A 45 -17.00 2.12 -12.42
N VAL A 46 -17.12 3.43 -12.65
CA VAL A 46 -16.03 4.39 -12.50
C VAL A 46 -16.23 5.33 -11.31
N ILE A 47 -17.47 5.50 -10.85
CA ILE A 47 -17.80 6.33 -9.70
C ILE A 47 -17.79 5.48 -8.42
N PRO A 48 -16.90 5.74 -7.44
CA PRO A 48 -16.83 4.97 -6.20
C PRO A 48 -18.11 5.07 -5.38
N SER A 49 -18.56 3.94 -4.83
CA SER A 49 -19.70 3.88 -3.92
C SER A 49 -19.44 4.73 -2.66
N GLY A 50 -20.40 5.57 -2.27
CA GLY A 50 -20.29 6.43 -1.08
C GLY A 50 -19.78 7.86 -1.36
N THR A 51 -19.53 8.21 -2.62
CA THR A 51 -19.22 9.59 -3.02
C THR A 51 -20.44 10.50 -2.79
N ASN A 52 -20.23 11.73 -2.29
CA ASN A 52 -21.34 12.67 -2.09
C ASN A 52 -21.96 13.10 -3.43
N ARG A 53 -23.19 13.63 -3.41
CA ARG A 53 -23.92 13.95 -4.65
C ARG A 53 -23.21 14.96 -5.56
N GLN A 54 -22.58 15.98 -4.99
CA GLN A 54 -21.92 17.03 -5.77
C GLN A 54 -20.67 16.49 -6.47
N ASP A 55 -19.86 15.73 -5.75
CA ASP A 55 -18.64 15.11 -6.26
C ASP A 55 -18.96 14.03 -7.30
N SER A 56 -20.01 13.23 -7.06
CA SER A 56 -20.48 12.21 -8.00
C SER A 56 -20.94 12.85 -9.32
N MET A 57 -21.66 13.97 -9.25
CA MET A 57 -22.10 14.70 -10.45
C MET A 57 -20.92 15.31 -11.22
N LEU A 58 -19.92 15.85 -10.51
CA LEU A 58 -18.71 16.37 -11.14
C LEU A 58 -17.87 15.26 -11.79
N LEU A 59 -17.74 14.10 -11.13
CA LEU A 59 -17.06 12.92 -11.67
C LEU A 59 -17.78 12.37 -12.90
N ALA A 60 -19.10 12.21 -12.84
CA ALA A 60 -19.92 11.78 -13.97
C ALA A 60 -19.73 12.73 -15.16
N LYS A 61 -19.83 14.05 -14.93
CA LYS A 61 -19.63 15.05 -15.99
C LYS A 61 -18.23 14.95 -16.59
N ARG A 62 -17.18 14.90 -15.76
CA ARG A 62 -15.79 14.79 -16.24
C ARG A 62 -15.56 13.50 -17.03
N TYR A 63 -16.06 12.37 -16.55
CA TYR A 63 -15.92 11.10 -17.24
C TYR A 63 -16.64 11.13 -18.60
N THR A 64 -17.88 11.62 -18.65
CA THR A 64 -18.62 11.80 -19.90
C THR A 64 -17.87 12.71 -20.87
N GLU A 65 -17.32 13.85 -20.40
CA GLU A 65 -16.53 14.75 -21.24
C GLU A 65 -15.24 14.10 -21.78
N THR A 66 -14.52 13.35 -20.94
CA THR A 66 -13.32 12.60 -21.35
C THR A 66 -13.69 11.53 -22.38
N TRP A 67 -14.72 10.72 -22.10
CA TRP A 67 -15.20 9.69 -23.02
C TRP A 67 -15.58 10.28 -24.38
N VAL A 68 -16.33 11.40 -24.41
CA VAL A 68 -16.69 12.07 -25.66
C VAL A 68 -15.44 12.52 -26.43
N LYS A 69 -14.45 13.11 -25.74
CA LYS A 69 -13.20 13.54 -26.38
C LYS A 69 -12.42 12.36 -26.94
N ASP A 70 -12.28 11.27 -26.18
CA ASP A 70 -11.56 10.08 -26.60
C ASP A 70 -12.21 9.44 -27.82
N MET A 71 -13.54 9.32 -27.84
CA MET A 71 -14.28 8.80 -29.00
C MET A 71 -14.10 9.67 -30.26
N LEU A 72 -14.15 11.00 -30.12
CA LEU A 72 -13.92 11.92 -31.24
C LEU A 72 -12.47 11.83 -31.75
N MET A 73 -11.49 11.74 -30.84
CA MET A 73 -10.09 11.58 -31.20
C MET A 73 -9.80 10.24 -31.86
N GLN A 74 -10.40 9.16 -31.36
CA GLN A 74 -10.32 7.82 -31.96
C GLN A 74 -10.85 7.87 -33.40
N HIS A 75 -12.05 8.40 -33.61
CA HIS A 75 -12.62 8.51 -34.94
C HIS A 75 -11.71 9.31 -35.89
N ARG A 76 -11.14 10.42 -35.41
CA ARG A 76 -10.21 11.22 -36.20
C ARG A 76 -8.93 10.46 -36.54
N ALA A 77 -8.44 9.63 -35.63
CA ALA A 77 -7.28 8.76 -35.86
C ALA A 77 -7.59 7.69 -36.92
N GLU A 78 -8.75 7.05 -36.85
CA GLU A 78 -9.22 6.05 -37.83
C GLU A 78 -9.35 6.62 -39.25
N GLU A 79 -9.77 7.89 -39.38
CA GLU A 79 -9.80 8.58 -40.68
C GLU A 79 -8.40 8.96 -41.22
N SER A 80 -7.41 9.10 -40.33
CA SER A 80 -6.11 9.72 -40.67
C SER A 80 -4.96 8.72 -40.83
N LEU A 81 -5.05 7.56 -40.17
CA LEU A 81 -4.00 6.54 -40.17
C LEU A 81 -4.19 5.53 -41.30
N SER A 82 -3.10 4.93 -41.79
CA SER A 82 -3.18 3.82 -42.74
C SER A 82 -3.58 2.51 -42.04
N GLU A 83 -4.03 1.51 -42.80
CA GLU A 83 -4.33 0.18 -42.28
C GLU A 83 -3.14 -0.43 -41.52
N GLU A 84 -1.92 -0.30 -42.07
CA GLU A 84 -0.69 -0.78 -41.42
C GLU A 84 -0.42 -0.08 -40.08
N GLN A 85 -0.71 1.23 -39.98
CA GLN A 85 -0.53 2.00 -38.74
C GLN A 85 -1.61 1.68 -37.68
N MET A 86 -2.75 1.15 -38.11
CA MET A 86 -3.84 0.71 -37.25
C MET A 86 -3.76 -0.79 -36.89
N ASP A 87 -2.84 -1.54 -37.50
CA ASP A 87 -2.63 -2.94 -37.17
C ASP A 87 -1.84 -3.09 -35.86
N PHE A 88 -2.60 -3.31 -34.79
CA PHE A 88 -2.07 -3.60 -33.46
C PHE A 88 -2.17 -5.08 -33.09
N GLN A 89 -2.52 -5.97 -34.04
CA GLN A 89 -2.86 -7.35 -33.72
C GLN A 89 -1.70 -8.07 -33.02
N THR A 90 -0.47 -7.88 -33.50
CA THR A 90 0.74 -8.46 -32.88
C THR A 90 0.91 -7.94 -31.45
N GLN A 91 0.80 -6.63 -31.24
CA GLN A 91 0.97 -5.99 -29.94
C GLN A 91 -0.11 -6.45 -28.94
N ILE A 92 -1.36 -6.61 -29.40
CA ILE A 92 -2.48 -7.13 -28.62
C ILE A 92 -2.21 -8.59 -28.20
N GLU A 93 -1.76 -9.42 -29.13
CA GLU A 93 -1.44 -10.83 -28.87
C GLU A 93 -0.27 -10.97 -27.89
N GLU A 94 0.78 -10.18 -28.06
CA GLU A 94 1.94 -10.16 -27.15
C GLU A 94 1.56 -9.67 -25.75
N TYR A 95 0.72 -8.64 -25.66
CA TYR A 95 0.21 -8.14 -24.39
C TYR A 95 -0.67 -9.18 -23.69
N HIS A 96 -1.61 -9.78 -24.43
CA HIS A 96 -2.48 -10.85 -23.91
C HIS A 96 -1.65 -12.04 -23.40
N ARG A 97 -0.67 -12.50 -24.18
CA ARG A 97 0.26 -13.58 -23.78
C ARG A 97 1.01 -13.22 -22.50
N SER A 98 1.53 -12.00 -22.41
CA SER A 98 2.27 -11.53 -21.23
C SER A 98 1.39 -11.48 -19.99
N LEU A 99 0.16 -10.97 -20.12
CA LEU A 99 -0.81 -10.89 -19.04
C LEU A 99 -1.24 -12.29 -18.56
N LEU A 100 -1.45 -13.23 -19.47
CA LEU A 100 -1.80 -14.61 -19.14
C LEU A 100 -0.67 -15.29 -18.33
N ILE A 101 0.57 -15.18 -18.82
CA ILE A 101 1.74 -15.75 -18.14
C ILE A 101 1.94 -15.12 -16.76
N TYR A 102 1.83 -13.78 -16.66
CA TYR A 102 1.92 -13.07 -15.40
C TYR A 102 0.86 -13.54 -14.39
N THR A 103 -0.40 -13.62 -14.83
CA THR A 103 -1.53 -14.04 -13.99
C THR A 103 -1.34 -15.45 -13.47
N TYR A 104 -0.91 -16.38 -14.34
CA TYR A 104 -0.57 -17.75 -13.95
C TYR A 104 0.52 -17.80 -12.87
N ARG A 105 1.60 -17.02 -13.04
CA ARG A 105 2.70 -16.93 -12.06
C ARG A 105 2.23 -16.38 -10.72
N GLN A 106 1.42 -15.31 -10.71
CA GLN A 106 0.91 -14.73 -9.47
C GLN A 106 0.03 -15.72 -8.70
N ASN A 107 -0.89 -16.41 -9.40
CA ASN A 107 -1.76 -17.41 -8.78
C ASN A 107 -0.95 -18.54 -8.13
N LEU A 108 0.08 -19.04 -8.82
CA LEU A 108 0.94 -20.08 -8.25
C LEU A 108 1.79 -19.59 -7.07
N LEU A 109 2.31 -18.37 -7.13
CA LEU A 109 3.03 -17.77 -6.01
C LEU A 109 2.14 -17.68 -4.77
N GLN A 110 0.92 -17.15 -4.93
CA GLN A 110 -0.03 -16.99 -3.81
C GLN A 110 -0.40 -18.33 -3.17
N GLN A 111 -0.51 -19.39 -3.96
CA GLN A 111 -0.92 -20.71 -3.47
C GLN A 111 0.22 -21.53 -2.86
N LYS A 112 1.46 -21.36 -3.35
CA LYS A 112 2.56 -22.30 -3.09
C LYS A 112 3.82 -21.68 -2.51
N MET A 113 3.95 -20.35 -2.47
CA MET A 113 5.13 -19.71 -1.91
C MET A 113 5.05 -19.73 -0.38
N ASP A 114 6.10 -20.22 0.26
CA ASP A 114 6.26 -20.11 1.71
C ASP A 114 6.59 -18.66 2.10
N THR A 115 5.66 -18.03 2.82
CA THR A 115 5.77 -16.65 3.33
C THR A 115 6.26 -16.58 4.77
N LEU A 116 6.45 -17.71 5.45
CA LEU A 116 6.92 -17.71 6.83
C LEU A 116 8.43 -17.46 6.84
N VAL A 117 8.85 -16.38 7.48
CA VAL A 117 10.26 -16.07 7.71
C VAL A 117 10.52 -16.20 9.21
N SER A 118 11.42 -17.10 9.57
CA SER A 118 11.77 -17.33 10.98
C SER A 118 12.82 -16.34 11.48
N GLU A 119 12.85 -16.07 12.79
CA GLU A 119 13.90 -15.26 13.41
C GLU A 119 15.31 -15.79 13.12
N ARG A 120 15.46 -17.11 13.02
CA ARG A 120 16.72 -17.75 12.66
C ARG A 120 17.20 -17.33 11.27
N GLU A 121 16.29 -17.25 10.31
CA GLU A 121 16.61 -16.82 8.94
C GLU A 121 16.97 -15.33 8.90
N ILE A 122 16.25 -14.49 9.66
CA ILE A 122 16.54 -13.07 9.80
C ILE A 122 17.95 -12.88 10.37
N ASN A 123 18.25 -13.56 11.48
CA ASN A 123 19.57 -13.47 12.13
C ASN A 123 20.69 -14.00 11.24
N SER A 124 20.48 -15.14 10.56
CA SER A 124 21.49 -15.69 9.63
C SER A 124 21.76 -14.71 8.47
N TYR A 125 20.72 -14.13 7.89
CA TYR A 125 20.86 -13.13 6.84
C TYR A 125 21.59 -11.89 7.35
N TYR A 126 21.23 -11.41 8.54
CA TYR A 126 21.83 -10.25 9.16
C TYR A 126 23.33 -10.46 9.43
N GLU A 127 23.73 -11.61 9.99
CA GLU A 127 25.14 -11.91 10.26
C GLU A 127 25.98 -11.87 8.97
N GLU A 128 25.46 -12.45 7.88
CA GLU A 128 26.14 -12.48 6.58
C GLU A 128 26.18 -11.11 5.88
N ASN A 129 25.22 -10.22 6.16
CA ASN A 129 24.99 -8.99 5.39
C ASN A 129 24.97 -7.71 6.24
N SER A 130 25.33 -7.77 7.51
CA SER A 130 25.24 -6.69 8.51
C SER A 130 25.85 -5.38 8.02
N LYS A 131 26.98 -5.46 7.31
CA LYS A 131 27.69 -4.31 6.72
C LYS A 131 26.87 -3.49 5.72
N ASN A 132 25.79 -4.05 5.18
CA ASN A 132 24.88 -3.35 4.27
C ASN A 132 23.81 -2.52 5.00
N PHE A 133 23.64 -2.73 6.30
CA PHE A 133 22.66 -2.05 7.13
C PHE A 133 23.35 -0.94 7.92
N VAL A 134 23.71 0.14 7.25
CA VAL A 134 24.37 1.30 7.88
C VAL A 134 23.33 2.38 8.17
N LEU A 135 23.35 2.91 9.38
CA LEU A 135 22.47 3.99 9.80
C LEU A 135 22.78 5.28 9.03
N ASN A 136 21.76 5.88 8.45
CA ASN A 136 21.81 7.21 7.81
C ASN A 136 21.47 8.34 8.79
N GLN A 137 21.15 8.02 10.04
CA GLN A 137 20.77 8.98 11.07
C GLN A 137 21.10 8.46 12.46
N ASN A 138 21.15 9.38 13.43
CA ASN A 138 21.39 9.02 14.83
C ASN A 138 20.09 8.55 15.46
N VAL A 139 20.14 7.42 16.15
CA VAL A 139 19.00 6.79 16.81
C VAL A 139 19.29 6.56 18.28
N ILE A 140 18.25 6.62 19.10
CA ILE A 140 18.34 6.45 20.55
C ILE A 140 17.23 5.55 21.08
N LYS A 141 17.52 4.89 22.20
CA LYS A 141 16.55 4.30 23.12
C LYS A 141 16.52 5.14 24.40
N GLY A 142 15.37 5.18 25.07
CA GLY A 142 15.23 5.93 26.31
C GLY A 142 13.85 6.49 26.58
N THR A 143 13.79 7.58 27.33
CA THR A 143 12.54 8.23 27.73
C THR A 143 12.58 9.72 27.45
N PHE A 144 11.42 10.26 27.06
CA PHE A 144 11.18 11.68 26.84
C PHE A 144 9.99 12.15 27.68
N ILE A 145 10.18 13.24 28.42
CA ILE A 145 9.17 13.81 29.32
C ILE A 145 9.11 15.32 29.10
N LYS A 146 7.90 15.83 28.87
CA LYS A 146 7.57 17.26 28.87
C LYS A 146 6.52 17.52 29.94
N VAL A 147 6.86 18.32 30.94
CA VAL A 147 6.00 18.60 32.10
C VAL A 147 5.88 20.11 32.33
N PRO A 148 4.70 20.65 32.69
CA PRO A 148 4.57 22.04 33.11
C PRO A 148 5.45 22.35 34.33
N LEU A 149 6.06 23.53 34.37
CA LEU A 149 6.87 23.97 35.51
C LEU A 149 6.06 24.10 36.81
N SER A 150 4.74 24.24 36.71
CA SER A 150 3.81 24.29 37.85
C SER A 150 3.50 22.91 38.46
N ALA A 151 3.90 21.81 37.82
CA ALA A 151 3.62 20.47 38.34
C ALA A 151 4.39 20.20 39.65
N PRO A 152 3.81 19.45 40.61
CA PRO A 152 4.44 19.17 41.90
C PRO A 152 5.66 18.27 41.74
N ASN A 153 6.52 18.17 42.77
CA ASN A 153 7.56 17.14 42.89
C ASN A 153 8.58 17.04 41.72
N GLN A 154 8.90 18.15 41.06
CA GLN A 154 9.85 18.22 39.92
C GLN A 154 11.23 17.59 40.22
N ASP A 155 11.74 17.73 41.45
CA ASP A 155 13.02 17.13 41.82
C ASP A 155 12.96 15.61 41.95
N GLN A 156 11.80 15.06 42.34
CA GLN A 156 11.58 13.61 42.39
C GLN A 156 11.49 13.05 40.97
N LEU A 157 10.70 13.71 40.11
CA LEU A 157 10.61 13.37 38.68
C LEU A 157 12.00 13.24 38.05
N ARG A 158 12.86 14.23 38.26
CA ARG A 158 14.23 14.23 37.73
C ARG A 158 15.07 13.04 38.21
N ARG A 159 14.92 12.65 39.48
CA ARG A 159 15.64 11.49 40.04
C ARG A 159 15.13 10.17 39.46
N TRP A 160 13.81 10.03 39.31
CA TRP A 160 13.21 8.83 38.72
C TRP A 160 13.62 8.69 37.24
N SER A 161 13.56 9.79 36.48
CA SER A 161 13.87 9.78 35.05
C SER A 161 15.33 9.39 34.73
N TRP A 162 16.29 9.77 35.57
CA TRP A 162 17.72 9.57 35.27
C TRP A 162 18.30 8.23 35.69
N ASN A 163 17.68 7.56 36.66
CA ASN A 163 18.22 6.34 37.24
C ASN A 163 17.59 5.07 36.67
N ASN A 164 16.46 5.18 35.98
CA ASN A 164 15.74 4.10 35.30
C ASN A 164 15.65 2.80 36.13
N ARG A 165 15.49 2.92 37.45
CA ARG A 165 15.40 1.77 38.35
C ARG A 165 14.00 1.20 38.25
N GLU A 166 13.85 -0.12 38.16
CA GLU A 166 12.54 -0.77 38.12
C GLU A 166 11.59 -0.28 39.23
N GLN A 167 12.14 -0.05 40.43
CA GLN A 167 11.41 0.42 41.60
C GLN A 167 10.88 1.86 41.49
N ASP A 168 11.39 2.65 40.53
CA ASP A 168 11.04 4.05 40.28
C ASP A 168 10.19 4.21 39.00
N LEU A 169 10.12 3.18 38.14
CA LEU A 169 9.41 3.22 36.85
C LEU A 169 7.90 3.40 37.04
N ASP A 170 7.30 2.64 37.95
CA ASP A 170 5.86 2.71 38.24
C ASP A 170 5.44 4.10 38.76
N GLN A 171 6.26 4.72 39.61
CA GLN A 171 6.03 6.06 40.15
C GLN A 171 6.27 7.13 39.08
N LEU A 172 7.30 6.96 38.25
CA LEU A 172 7.57 7.83 37.10
C LEU A 172 6.39 7.84 36.14
N GLU A 173 5.88 6.66 35.78
CA GLU A 173 4.75 6.49 34.87
C GLU A 173 3.49 7.12 35.45
N LYS A 174 3.14 6.80 36.70
CA LYS A 174 1.98 7.41 37.40
C LYS A 174 2.06 8.93 37.46
N TYR A 175 3.25 9.47 37.74
CA TYR A 175 3.49 10.90 37.74
C TYR A 175 3.26 11.49 36.34
N CYS A 176 3.85 10.88 35.31
CA CYS A 176 3.74 11.35 33.94
C CYS A 176 2.31 11.32 33.43
N LEU A 177 1.55 10.26 33.74
CA LEU A 177 0.12 10.17 33.41
C LEU A 177 -0.72 11.26 34.07
N SER A 178 -0.31 11.75 35.25
CA SER A 178 -1.05 12.76 36.01
C SER A 178 -0.70 14.20 35.59
N TYR A 179 0.55 14.45 35.21
CA TYR A 179 1.09 15.81 35.10
C TYR A 179 1.87 16.11 33.83
N ALA A 180 2.39 15.11 33.11
CA ALA A 180 3.15 15.38 31.90
C ALA A 180 2.21 15.77 30.75
N GLU A 181 2.59 16.79 29.99
CA GLU A 181 1.93 17.09 28.72
C GLU A 181 2.29 16.03 27.67
N LYS A 182 3.53 15.54 27.72
CA LYS A 182 3.99 14.46 26.86
C LYS A 182 4.93 13.54 27.60
N TYR A 183 4.68 12.25 27.47
CA TYR A 183 5.51 11.17 27.97
C TYR A 183 5.69 10.13 26.87
N SER A 184 6.92 9.68 26.65
CA SER A 184 7.21 8.63 25.68
C SER A 184 8.36 7.78 26.22
N ASP A 185 8.06 6.50 26.44
CA ASP A 185 9.04 5.47 26.74
C ASP A 185 9.31 4.68 25.45
N PHE A 186 10.57 4.66 25.04
CA PHE A 186 11.06 3.98 23.85
C PHE A 186 12.34 3.21 24.20
N ASN A 187 12.39 2.59 25.38
CA ASN A 187 13.49 1.71 25.74
C ASN A 187 13.52 0.42 24.89
N ASP A 188 12.38 -0.04 24.38
CA ASP A 188 12.29 -1.25 23.56
C ASP A 188 12.38 -0.97 22.04
N THR A 189 12.35 0.30 21.62
CA THR A 189 12.29 0.68 20.20
C THR A 189 13.27 1.80 19.90
N TRP A 190 14.06 1.66 18.83
CA TRP A 190 14.95 2.71 18.36
C TRP A 190 14.16 3.86 17.73
N VAL A 191 14.45 5.09 18.17
CA VAL A 191 13.80 6.32 17.68
C VAL A 191 14.83 7.29 17.15
N ASP A 192 14.46 8.00 16.08
CA ASP A 192 15.30 9.05 15.49
C ASP A 192 15.55 10.19 16.49
N PHE A 193 16.83 10.46 16.76
CA PHE A 193 17.20 11.52 17.69
C PHE A 193 16.77 12.90 17.19
N SER A 194 16.65 13.09 15.87
CA SER A 194 16.12 14.30 15.26
C SER A 194 14.71 14.62 15.76
N SER A 195 13.81 13.63 15.82
CA SER A 195 12.43 13.79 16.27
C SER A 195 12.32 14.20 17.73
N ILE A 196 13.25 13.76 18.58
CA ILE A 196 13.34 14.21 19.98
C ILE A 196 13.93 15.62 20.05
N ARG A 197 15.02 15.88 19.32
CA ARG A 197 15.72 17.16 19.30
C ARG A 197 14.83 18.32 18.84
N GLU A 198 13.95 18.10 17.88
CA GLU A 198 13.00 19.11 17.37
C GLU A 198 11.98 19.56 18.43
N GLN A 199 11.72 18.74 19.44
CA GLN A 199 10.81 19.08 20.54
C GLN A 199 11.51 19.85 21.66
N LEU A 200 12.85 19.92 21.66
CA LEU A 200 13.61 20.59 22.70
C LEU A 200 13.71 22.10 22.44
N PRO A 201 13.58 22.96 23.46
CA PRO A 201 13.62 24.41 23.28
C PRO A 201 15.03 24.94 22.97
N ARG A 202 16.08 24.17 23.28
CA ARG A 202 17.48 24.53 22.98
C ARG A 202 18.04 23.63 21.88
N ARG A 203 18.66 24.25 20.88
CA ARG A 203 19.30 23.54 19.76
C ARG A 203 20.56 22.81 20.21
N ILE A 204 20.68 21.55 19.77
CA ILE A 204 21.89 20.73 19.92
C ILE A 204 22.64 20.73 18.59
N SER A 205 23.73 21.49 18.50
CA SER A 205 24.46 21.73 17.24
C SER A 205 25.27 20.54 16.73
N ASN A 206 25.83 19.71 17.62
CA ASN A 206 26.59 18.51 17.24
C ASN A 206 25.98 17.27 17.93
N PRO A 207 25.00 16.60 17.30
CA PRO A 207 24.29 15.46 17.86
C PRO A 207 25.21 14.30 18.25
N VAL A 208 26.13 13.90 17.37
CA VAL A 208 27.04 12.77 17.58
C VAL A 208 27.88 12.97 18.84
N ARG A 209 28.57 14.12 18.95
CA ARG A 209 29.36 14.43 20.13
C ARG A 209 28.51 14.49 21.39
N TYR A 210 27.28 15.00 21.27
CA TYR A 210 26.37 15.17 22.39
C TYR A 210 25.90 13.80 22.93
N LEU A 211 25.44 12.90 22.07
CA LEU A 211 25.04 11.54 22.43
C LEU A 211 26.18 10.75 23.08
N ASN A 212 27.42 10.95 22.61
CA ASN A 212 28.61 10.31 23.18
C ASN A 212 29.01 10.88 24.56
N SER A 213 28.56 12.08 24.92
CA SER A 213 28.99 12.77 26.16
C SER A 213 27.91 12.81 27.25
N TYR A 214 26.64 12.71 26.87
CA TYR A 214 25.51 12.93 27.78
C TYR A 214 24.48 11.82 27.66
N ARG A 215 24.08 11.27 28.82
CA ARG A 215 22.97 10.32 28.96
C ARG A 215 21.66 10.98 29.40
N ASN A 216 21.75 12.18 29.96
CA ASN A 216 20.63 12.92 30.51
C ASN A 216 20.60 14.32 29.92
N ILE A 217 19.46 14.72 29.38
CA ILE A 217 19.22 16.06 28.82
C ILE A 217 18.13 16.72 29.66
N GLU A 218 18.42 17.90 30.20
CA GLU A 218 17.44 18.72 30.91
C GLU A 218 17.41 20.11 30.29
N HIS A 219 16.27 20.47 29.72
CA HIS A 219 16.00 21.81 29.21
C HIS A 219 14.74 22.39 29.86
N SER A 220 14.57 23.70 29.79
CA SER A 220 13.34 24.36 30.20
C SER A 220 13.09 25.58 29.34
N ASP A 221 11.82 25.87 29.09
CA ASP A 221 11.34 27.14 28.54
C ASP A 221 10.54 27.91 29.61
N SER A 222 9.69 28.87 29.22
CA SER A 222 8.89 29.66 30.16
C SER A 222 7.74 28.88 30.82
N LEU A 223 7.31 27.75 30.25
CA LEU A 223 6.13 27.02 30.67
C LEU A 223 6.45 25.56 31.06
N PHE A 224 7.46 24.96 30.43
CA PHE A 224 7.72 23.53 30.51
C PHE A 224 9.18 23.21 30.86
N ARG A 225 9.34 22.09 31.55
CA ARG A 225 10.60 21.36 31.68
C ARG A 225 10.58 20.13 30.77
N TYR A 226 11.72 19.88 30.14
CA TYR A 226 11.95 18.78 29.22
C TYR A 226 13.07 17.91 29.78
N LEU A 227 12.79 16.62 29.95
CA LEU A 227 13.75 15.62 30.40
C LEU A 227 13.88 14.56 29.31
N VAL A 228 15.10 14.24 28.93
CA VAL A 228 15.41 13.10 28.06
C VAL A 228 16.44 12.24 28.77
N HIS A 229 16.10 10.98 29.00
CA HIS A 229 17.07 9.97 29.40
C HIS A 229 17.38 9.11 28.19
N ILE A 230 18.66 8.96 27.88
CA ILE A 230 19.16 8.12 26.78
C ILE A 230 19.72 6.86 27.43
N SER A 231 19.05 5.73 27.24
CA SER A 231 19.49 4.43 27.74
C SER A 231 20.52 3.80 26.80
N ASP A 232 20.29 3.90 25.49
CA ASP A 232 21.22 3.45 24.46
C ASP A 232 21.20 4.39 23.24
N HIS A 233 22.29 4.42 22.47
CA HIS A 233 22.42 5.29 21.31
C HIS A 233 23.30 4.67 20.22
N LEU A 234 22.92 4.91 18.97
CA LEU A 234 23.74 4.64 17.79
C LEU A 234 23.76 5.88 16.90
N THR A 235 24.89 6.09 16.25
CA THR A 235 25.18 7.26 15.44
C THR A 235 25.19 6.92 13.96
N GLU A 236 24.99 7.95 13.14
CA GLU A 236 25.09 7.83 11.69
C GLU A 236 26.43 7.20 11.29
N GLY A 237 26.39 6.23 10.38
CA GLY A 237 27.55 5.46 9.95
C GLY A 237 27.79 4.17 10.72
N GLU A 238 27.12 3.95 11.85
CA GLU A 238 27.17 2.69 12.58
C GLU A 238 26.23 1.64 11.96
N VAL A 239 26.47 0.37 12.27
CA VAL A 239 25.63 -0.73 11.78
C VAL A 239 24.31 -0.73 12.56
N ALA A 240 23.19 -0.70 11.84
CA ALA A 240 21.86 -0.76 12.41
C ALA A 240 21.64 -2.14 13.08
N PRO A 241 21.08 -2.18 14.29
CA PRO A 241 20.80 -3.43 14.99
C PRO A 241 19.68 -4.19 14.28
N VAL A 242 19.70 -5.53 14.39
CA VAL A 242 18.76 -6.42 13.70
C VAL A 242 17.30 -6.05 13.93
N GLU A 243 16.96 -5.59 15.13
CA GLU A 243 15.62 -5.14 15.52
C GLU A 243 15.07 -4.07 14.56
N MET A 244 15.92 -3.12 14.13
CA MET A 244 15.53 -2.01 13.25
C MET A 244 15.34 -2.41 11.79
N VAL A 245 16.03 -3.46 11.35
CA VAL A 245 16.08 -3.88 9.95
C VAL A 245 15.43 -5.24 9.72
N SER A 246 14.77 -5.78 10.74
CA SER A 246 14.14 -7.10 10.71
C SER A 246 13.04 -7.20 9.63
N ASP A 247 12.21 -6.17 9.50
CA ASP A 247 11.18 -6.07 8.46
C ASP A 247 11.80 -5.96 7.05
N ASP A 248 12.85 -5.17 6.90
CA ASP A 248 13.57 -5.04 5.63
C ASP A 248 14.20 -6.36 5.21
N ILE A 249 14.85 -7.06 6.15
CA ILE A 249 15.43 -8.39 5.93
C ILE A 249 14.34 -9.39 5.55
N THR A 250 13.21 -9.37 6.24
CA THR A 250 12.04 -10.21 5.93
C THR A 250 11.59 -9.99 4.49
N ASN A 251 11.43 -8.73 4.09
CA ASN A 251 11.06 -8.36 2.72
C ASN A 251 12.09 -8.83 1.70
N ILE A 252 13.39 -8.68 1.99
CA ILE A 252 14.46 -9.16 1.12
C ILE A 252 14.41 -10.69 0.96
N ILE A 253 14.25 -11.44 2.04
CA ILE A 253 14.14 -12.91 2.03
C ILE A 253 12.93 -13.34 1.19
N LEU A 254 11.76 -12.75 1.43
CA LEU A 254 10.54 -13.04 0.66
C LEU A 254 10.72 -12.75 -0.83
N ASN A 255 11.39 -11.64 -1.17
CA ASN A 255 11.63 -11.28 -2.56
C ASN A 255 12.63 -12.25 -3.22
N LYS A 256 13.69 -12.68 -2.50
CA LYS A 256 14.60 -13.74 -2.97
C LYS A 256 13.85 -15.05 -3.22
N ARG A 257 12.96 -15.46 -2.33
CA ARG A 257 12.12 -16.66 -2.49
C ARG A 257 11.19 -16.54 -3.70
N LYS A 258 10.55 -15.39 -3.89
CA LYS A 258 9.70 -15.09 -5.05
C LYS A 258 10.46 -15.25 -6.37
N ILE A 259 11.64 -14.63 -6.48
CA ILE A 259 12.49 -14.72 -7.67
C ILE A 259 12.89 -16.17 -7.94
N LYS A 260 13.32 -16.90 -6.89
CA LYS A 260 13.69 -18.32 -7.01
C LYS A 260 12.50 -19.16 -7.48
N PHE A 261 11.33 -18.97 -6.88
CA PHE A 261 10.12 -19.71 -7.25
C PHE A 261 9.76 -19.52 -8.74
N ILE A 262 9.81 -18.29 -9.24
CA ILE A 262 9.53 -17.99 -10.65
C ILE A 262 10.53 -18.70 -11.57
N LYS A 263 11.83 -18.61 -11.26
CA LYS A 263 12.87 -19.28 -12.04
C LYS A 263 12.69 -20.80 -12.06
N ASP A 264 12.41 -21.39 -10.89
CA ASP A 264 12.18 -22.83 -10.76
C ASP A 264 10.90 -23.26 -11.51
N LEU A 265 9.86 -22.41 -11.51
CA LEU A 265 8.63 -22.64 -12.27
C LEU A 265 8.89 -22.64 -13.79
N GLU A 266 9.58 -21.63 -14.30
CA GLU A 266 9.96 -21.53 -15.72
C GLU A 266 10.77 -22.75 -16.15
N HIS A 267 11.77 -23.14 -15.34
CA HIS A 267 12.59 -24.31 -15.61
C HIS A 267 11.75 -25.60 -15.64
N ARG A 268 10.84 -25.80 -14.67
CA ARG A 268 9.96 -26.97 -14.66
C ARG A 268 9.04 -27.03 -15.89
N VAL A 269 8.44 -25.90 -16.28
CA VAL A 269 7.56 -25.84 -17.47
C VAL A 269 8.35 -26.19 -18.73
N TYR A 270 9.56 -25.64 -18.87
CA TYR A 270 10.43 -25.95 -20.02
C TYR A 270 10.82 -27.43 -20.05
N THR A 271 11.30 -27.98 -18.93
CA THR A 271 11.72 -29.39 -18.84
C THR A 271 10.55 -30.35 -19.03
N ASP A 272 9.34 -30.04 -18.52
CA ASP A 272 8.13 -30.82 -18.80
C ASP A 272 7.84 -30.83 -20.31
N GLY A 273 7.90 -29.66 -20.97
CA GLY A 273 7.75 -29.53 -22.41
C GLY A 273 8.76 -30.34 -23.21
N VAL A 274 10.03 -30.35 -22.80
CA VAL A 274 11.08 -31.22 -23.40
C VAL A 274 10.71 -32.70 -23.22
N SER A 275 10.41 -33.11 -21.98
CA SER A 275 10.15 -34.52 -21.66
C SER A 275 8.94 -35.11 -22.39
N ARG A 276 7.97 -34.25 -22.72
CA ARG A 276 6.73 -34.60 -23.42
C ARG A 276 6.77 -34.29 -24.91
N ASN A 277 7.90 -33.86 -25.46
CA ASN A 277 8.05 -33.44 -26.86
C ASN A 277 6.98 -32.42 -27.29
N GLN A 278 6.74 -31.38 -26.49
CA GLN A 278 5.68 -30.38 -26.73
C GLN A 278 6.11 -29.23 -27.64
N PHE A 279 7.37 -29.18 -28.09
CA PHE A 279 7.84 -28.14 -29.00
C PHE A 279 8.90 -28.68 -29.95
N GLU A 280 9.01 -28.02 -31.10
CA GLU A 280 10.04 -28.26 -32.12
C GLU A 280 10.74 -26.93 -32.42
N ILE A 281 12.06 -26.99 -32.65
CA ILE A 281 12.85 -25.83 -33.07
C ILE A 281 13.35 -26.12 -34.47
N TYR A 282 12.78 -25.43 -35.46
CA TYR A 282 13.27 -25.45 -36.83
C TYR A 282 14.53 -24.56 -36.93
N ARG A 283 15.57 -25.07 -37.58
CA ARG A 283 16.82 -24.34 -37.88
C ARG A 283 16.88 -23.96 -39.35
#